data_AF-A0A7V2DDI9-F1
#
_entry.id   AF-A0A7V2DDI9-F1
#
_cell.length_a   1.000
_cell.length_b   1.000
_cell.length_c   1.000
_cell.angle_alpha   90.00
_cell.angle_beta   90.00
_cell.angle_gamma   90.00
#
_symmetry.space_group_name_H-M   'P 1'
#
loop_
_entity.id
_entity.type
_entity.pdbx_description
1 polymer ?
#
loop_
_entity_poly.entity_id
_entity_poly.type
_entity_poly.pdbx_seq_one_letter_code
_entity_poly.pdbx_strand_id
1 'polypeptide(L)' 'MDPTAITDKDREMAQKCVECAVCKRARNQQRGLAYWFVKKVEGGICPYCKAYEKVYNRKAHEPIV' A
#
# COMPACT_ATOMS: atom_id res chain seq x y z
N MET A 1 23.17 8.82 9.07
CA MET A 1 21.76 8.76 8.63
C MET A 1 21.54 7.43 7.95
N ASP A 2 20.83 6.50 8.59
CA ASP A 2 20.43 5.24 7.96
C ASP A 2 19.41 5.52 6.84
N PRO A 3 19.72 5.20 5.57
CA PRO A 3 18.80 5.42 4.45
C PRO A 3 17.54 4.53 4.51
N THR A 4 17.41 3.70 5.54
CA THR A 4 16.31 2.76 5.80
C THR A 4 15.39 3.19 6.95
N ALA A 5 15.71 4.26 7.67
CA ALA A 5 14.87 4.72 8.78
C ALA A 5 13.51 5.20 8.24
N ILE A 6 12.45 4.45 8.56
CA ILE A 6 11.06 4.84 8.30
C ILE A 6 10.82 6.18 9.00
N THR A 7 10.52 7.22 8.22
CA THR A 7 10.22 8.55 8.76
C THR A 7 8.74 8.66 9.16
N ASP A 8 8.39 9.65 9.98
CA ASP A 8 6.98 9.89 10.33
C ASP A 8 6.12 10.21 9.09
N LYS A 9 6.71 10.89 8.10
CA LYS A 9 6.08 11.09 6.78
C LYS A 9 5.79 9.77 6.06
N ASP A 10 6.73 8.81 6.10
CA ASP A 10 6.50 7.48 5.51
C ASP A 10 5.32 6.77 6.20
N ARG A 11 5.20 6.91 7.54
CA ARG A 11 4.09 6.34 8.32
C ARG A 11 2.74 6.98 7.99
N GLU A 12 2.68 8.31 7.89
CA GLU A 12 1.47 9.03 7.47
C GLU A 12 1.05 8.63 6.05
N MET A 13 1.99 8.56 5.11
CA MET A 13 1.70 8.12 3.74
C MET A 13 1.20 6.68 3.71
N ALA A 14 1.79 5.80 4.52
CA ALA A 14 1.35 4.43 4.65
C ALA A 14 -0.06 4.32 5.27
N GLN A 15 -0.39 5.16 6.26
CA GLN A 15 -1.75 5.27 6.81
C GLN A 15 -2.75 5.72 5.74
N LYS A 16 -2.42 6.73 4.93
CA LYS A 16 -3.25 7.16 3.80
C LYS A 16 -3.48 6.05 2.77
N CYS A 17 -2.50 5.17 2.56
CA CYS A 17 -2.68 3.97 1.74
C CYS A 17 -3.75 3.03 2.32
N VAL A 18 -3.80 2.86 3.64
CA VAL A 18 -4.83 2.05 4.33
C VAL A 18 -6.21 2.69 4.25
N GLU A 19 -6.29 4.01 4.36
CA GLU A 19 -7.54 4.77 4.21
C GLU A 19 -8.05 4.82 2.76
N CYS A 20 -7.20 4.52 1.77
CA CYS A 20 -7.59 4.54 0.37
C CYS A 20 -8.67 3.48 0.08
N ALA A 21 -9.85 3.93 -0.33
CA ALA A 21 -10.98 3.06 -0.64
C ALA A 21 -10.64 1.99 -1.70
N VAL A 22 -9.78 2.31 -2.66
CA VAL A 22 -9.34 1.36 -3.71
C VAL A 22 -8.45 0.28 -3.12
N CYS A 23 -7.41 0.65 -2.35
CA CYS A 23 -6.51 -0.31 -1.71
C CYS A 23 -7.24 -1.15 -0.66
N LYS A 24 -8.12 -0.52 0.14
CA LYS A 24 -8.99 -1.21 1.10
C LYS A 24 -9.92 -2.21 0.43
N ARG A 25 -10.54 -1.83 -0.70
CA ARG A 25 -11.43 -2.72 -1.44
C ARG A 25 -10.66 -3.85 -2.14
N ALA A 26 -9.48 -3.59 -2.68
CA ALA A 26 -8.61 -4.63 -3.25
C ALA A 26 -8.08 -5.60 -2.19
N ARG A 27 -7.77 -5.11 -0.99
CA ARG A 27 -7.38 -5.92 0.17
C ARG A 27 -8.53 -6.82 0.64
N ASN A 28 -9.74 -6.27 0.74
CA ASN A 28 -10.93 -7.00 1.17
C ASN A 28 -11.46 -7.94 0.09
N GLN A 29 -11.36 -7.54 -1.18
CA GLN A 29 -11.75 -8.32 -2.35
C GLN A 29 -10.50 -8.60 -3.18
N GLN A 30 -9.79 -9.65 -2.80
CA GLN A 30 -8.59 -10.15 -3.49
C GLN A 30 -8.86 -10.77 -4.87
N ARG A 31 -10.04 -10.52 -5.42
CA ARG A 31 -10.55 -11.03 -6.68
C ARG A 31 -11.35 -9.93 -7.37
N GLY A 32 -11.17 -9.79 -8.68
CA GLY A 32 -11.88 -8.81 -9.50
C GLY A 32 -11.05 -7.62 -9.94
N LEU A 33 -11.71 -6.66 -10.59
CA LEU A 33 -11.09 -5.52 -11.27
C LEU A 33 -10.30 -4.61 -10.32
N ALA A 34 -10.75 -4.44 -9.07
CA ALA A 34 -10.06 -3.62 -8.07
C ALA A 34 -8.70 -4.20 -7.66
N TYR A 35 -8.62 -5.52 -7.45
CA TYR A 35 -7.37 -6.23 -7.18
C TYR A 35 -6.40 -6.12 -8.37
N TRP A 36 -6.90 -6.31 -9.59
CA TRP A 36 -6.08 -6.17 -10.79
C TRP A 36 -5.57 -4.74 -10.99
N PHE A 37 -6.40 -3.73 -10.69
CA PHE A 37 -6.01 -2.32 -10.75
C PHE A 37 -4.92 -1.99 -9.73
N VAL A 38 -5.09 -2.39 -8.46
CA VAL A 38 -4.06 -2.17 -7.42
C VAL A 38 -2.77 -2.90 -7.77
N LYS A 39 -2.85 -4.14 -8.23
CA LYS A 39 -1.68 -4.90 -8.70
C LYS A 39 -0.92 -4.19 -9.83
N LYS A 40 -1.64 -3.48 -10.72
CA LYS A 40 -1.02 -2.67 -11.79
C LYS A 40 -0.46 -1.33 -11.28
N VAL A 41 -1.11 -0.72 -10.29
CA VAL A 41 -0.76 0.60 -9.74
C VAL A 41 0.38 0.55 -8.71
N GLU A 42 0.52 -0.58 -7.99
CA GLU A 42 1.59 -0.79 -7.00
C GLU A 42 3.00 -0.83 -7.63
N GLY A 43 3.11 -1.08 -8.94
CA GLY A 43 4.39 -1.21 -9.65
C GLY A 43 5.19 0.09 -9.83
N GLY A 44 4.68 1.24 -9.37
CA GLY A 44 5.41 2.51 -9.42
C GLY A 44 4.57 3.78 -9.55
N ILE A 45 3.24 3.66 -9.68
CA ILE A 45 2.35 4.81 -9.90
C ILE A 45 1.91 5.44 -8.58
N CYS A 46 1.68 4.64 -7.53
CA CYS A 46 1.18 5.15 -6.26
C CYS A 46 2.30 5.31 -5.21
N PRO A 47 2.68 6.55 -4.82
CA PRO A 47 3.69 6.77 -3.79
C PRO A 47 3.26 6.23 -2.42
N TYR A 48 1.96 6.21 -2.14
CA TYR A 48 1.40 5.69 -0.88
C TYR A 48 1.57 4.17 -0.74
N CYS A 49 1.39 3.41 -1.82
CA CYS A 49 1.61 1.97 -1.79
C CYS A 49 3.09 1.64 -1.53
N LYS A 50 4.00 2.41 -2.12
CA LYS A 50 5.44 2.26 -1.90
C LYS A 50 5.84 2.60 -0.46
N ALA A 51 5.26 3.66 0.11
CA ALA A 51 5.44 4.00 1.52
C ALA A 51 4.89 2.90 2.43
N TYR A 52 3.72 2.34 2.09
CA TYR A 52 3.11 1.23 2.82
C TYR A 52 3.97 -0.03 2.80
N GLU A 53 4.50 -0.43 1.63
CA GLU A 53 5.47 -1.52 1.53
C GLU A 53 6.74 -1.22 2.35
N LYS A 54 7.26 0.00 2.30
CA LYS A 54 8.45 0.37 3.07
C LYS A 54 8.23 0.32 4.59
N VAL A 55 7.04 0.71 5.06
CA VAL A 55 6.70 0.79 6.49
C VAL A 55 6.26 -0.55 7.05
N TYR A 56 5.36 -1.24 6.35
CA TYR A 56 4.74 -2.48 6.82
C TYR A 56 5.40 -3.74 6.24
N ASN A 57 6.36 -3.58 5.33
CA ASN A 57 7.07 -4.66 4.63
C ASN A 57 6.11 -5.69 4.00
N ARG A 58 4.93 -5.23 3.56
CA ARG A 58 3.84 -6.04 3.00
C ARG A 58 3.14 -5.29 1.89
N LYS A 59 2.60 -6.02 0.91
CA LYS A 59 1.90 -5.41 -0.24
C LYS A 59 0.58 -4.78 0.19
N ALA A 60 0.18 -3.69 -0.45
CA ALA A 60 -1.06 -2.98 -0.12
C ALA A 60 -2.30 -3.85 -0.37
N HIS A 61 -2.24 -4.79 -1.33
CA HIS A 61 -3.32 -5.71 -1.67
C HIS A 61 -3.34 -7.03 -0.86
N GLU A 62 -2.34 -7.29 -0.03
CA GLU A 62 -2.30 -8.53 0.75
C GLU A 62 -3.40 -8.53 1.83
N PRO A 63 -4.06 -9.68 2.03
CA PRO A 63 -5.15 -9.77 2.98
C PRO A 63 -4.55 -9.76 4.39
N ILE A 64 -5.21 -9.07 5.31
CA ILE A 64 -4.95 -9.30 6.73
C ILE A 64 -5.85 -10.47 7.07
N VAL A 65 -5.27 -11.68 7.10
CA VAL A 65 -5.93 -12.89 7.61
C VAL A 65 -6.37 -12.70 9.04
#